data_AF-A0A1V3X2X8-F1
#
_entry.id   AF-A0A1V3X2X8-F1
#
_cell.length_a   1.000
_cell.length_b   1.000
_cell.length_c   1.000
_cell.angle_alpha   90.00
_cell.angle_beta   90.00
_cell.angle_gamma   90.00
#
_symmetry.space_group_name_H-M   'P 1'
#
loop_
_entity.id
_entity.type
_entity.pdbx_description
1 polymer ?
#
loop_
_entity_poly.entity_id
_entity_poly.type
_entity_poly.pdbx_seq_one_letter_code
_entity_poly.pdbx_strand_id
1 'polypeptide(L)'
;MITNADQVLATTLDGFRGAVRRQVYATAAARLADVFAVIGGELLVPLRDALSEALILLENAQAEPPSDVGLARLATDQYAAWPADADEFVPSRFAEANNEVLLISSSAFKQRYESDLVKVIAAGHTLVPFRAAVGEATTRVILGEWQTTGGMVAPGGLLERSANWVTRALGSDPDTGRSRVPSVAQFDVHTRPAELLARARLYVERPGEAFDEFCRVSLRDYVQGAGAPESELTARRHDIATKFAEALSLARPLASVSDQALTRVHPGQQVEYRYKFSEIPFAGQPVGMALADTLRSNPRVDQASKDNFARALTDDDGVTHIDIFGSYPNYSPLVFDSVLRPPAQQWAEVAGPGRMQFWRYRRSRPLQASLPMGDAERRTMTAGWLLGQIIGRIQIPESPYIEPVRVYDGDAEQWLSFPSPLLTPPSNFTASYDWLPAVLEGVLLAIAQSQDPPVMRSLRPYQVLRGLYDANSQDPAGGIVQLSGVGLLRDFILNGWSTPDVVSRIKAITAAETPTDRAMAAEEWLATVRDTAAEYLPPGTSRAVNAGAFARIATRSKASKTPIFRDLAPDVFWAAEMLIKLVRQVKATAVDGKSPTAAVTFDEGEQVVIPDGGTF
;
A
#
# COMPACT_ATOMS: atom_id res chain seq x y z
N MET A 1 -117.91 -15.31 -19.75
CA MET A 1 -116.63 -16.04 -19.78
C MET A 1 -115.76 -15.42 -20.86
N ILE A 2 -114.57 -14.94 -20.53
CA ILE A 2 -113.62 -14.41 -21.51
C ILE A 2 -112.84 -15.61 -22.09
N THR A 3 -113.06 -15.95 -23.37
CA THR A 3 -112.53 -17.15 -24.05
C THR A 3 -111.16 -16.94 -24.72
N ASN A 4 -110.44 -15.85 -24.44
CA ASN A 4 -109.22 -15.48 -25.16
C ASN A 4 -108.04 -15.07 -24.26
N ALA A 5 -108.05 -15.47 -22.99
CA ALA A 5 -107.09 -15.00 -21.99
C ALA A 5 -105.65 -15.49 -22.25
N ASP A 6 -105.45 -16.75 -22.63
CA ASP A 6 -104.11 -17.35 -22.78
C ASP A 6 -103.36 -16.86 -24.03
N GLN A 7 -104.07 -16.65 -25.15
CA GLN A 7 -103.47 -16.13 -26.38
C GLN A 7 -103.07 -14.65 -26.23
N VAL A 8 -103.88 -13.87 -25.51
CA VAL A 8 -103.54 -12.49 -25.13
C VAL A 8 -102.34 -12.49 -24.17
N LEU A 9 -102.29 -13.38 -23.18
CA LEU A 9 -101.17 -13.50 -22.24
C LEU A 9 -99.85 -13.83 -22.96
N ALA A 10 -99.84 -14.81 -23.86
CA ALA A 10 -98.64 -15.21 -24.61
C ALA A 10 -98.12 -14.10 -25.53
N THR A 11 -99.03 -13.45 -26.27
CA THR A 11 -98.67 -12.33 -27.16
C THR A 11 -98.16 -11.13 -26.36
N THR A 12 -98.74 -10.88 -25.18
CA THR A 12 -98.29 -9.83 -24.25
C THR A 12 -96.92 -10.17 -23.68
N LEU A 13 -96.66 -11.42 -23.29
CA LEU A 13 -95.37 -11.89 -22.75
C LEU A 13 -94.24 -11.84 -23.79
N ASP A 14 -94.51 -12.23 -25.04
CA ASP A 14 -93.50 -12.13 -26.11
C ASP A 14 -93.25 -10.69 -26.56
N GLY A 15 -94.29 -9.85 -26.58
CA GLY A 15 -94.14 -8.40 -26.72
C GLY A 15 -93.29 -7.80 -25.59
N PHE A 16 -93.50 -8.25 -24.35
CA PHE A 16 -92.72 -7.86 -23.19
C PHE A 16 -91.27 -8.33 -23.28
N ARG A 17 -91.01 -9.59 -23.68
CA ARG A 17 -89.66 -10.11 -23.91
C ARG A 17 -88.92 -9.35 -25.01
N GLY A 18 -89.59 -9.07 -26.13
CA GLY A 18 -89.03 -8.29 -27.23
C GLY A 18 -88.75 -6.84 -26.85
N ALA A 19 -89.60 -6.23 -26.01
CA ALA A 19 -89.37 -4.90 -25.45
C ALA A 19 -88.22 -4.89 -24.44
N VAL A 20 -88.18 -5.84 -23.50
CA VAL A 20 -87.11 -5.99 -22.50
C VAL A 20 -85.76 -6.22 -23.19
N ARG A 21 -85.67 -7.11 -24.18
CA ARG A 21 -84.43 -7.36 -24.91
C ARG A 21 -83.93 -6.10 -25.62
N ARG A 22 -84.82 -5.37 -26.32
CA ARG A 22 -84.46 -4.10 -26.96
C ARG A 22 -84.01 -3.06 -25.96
N GLN A 23 -84.68 -2.96 -24.82
CA GLN A 23 -84.31 -2.03 -23.76
C GLN A 23 -82.94 -2.37 -23.13
N VAL A 24 -82.65 -3.66 -22.92
CA VAL A 24 -81.34 -4.12 -22.43
C VAL A 24 -80.24 -3.78 -23.44
N TYR A 25 -80.42 -4.08 -24.73
CA TYR A 25 -79.44 -3.72 -25.76
C TYR A 25 -79.25 -2.20 -25.89
N ALA A 26 -80.35 -1.42 -25.86
CA ALA A 26 -80.27 0.03 -25.91
C ALA A 26 -79.53 0.60 -24.69
N THR A 27 -79.77 0.04 -23.50
CA THR A 27 -79.09 0.44 -22.26
C THR A 27 -77.61 0.04 -22.31
N ALA A 28 -77.28 -1.16 -22.76
CA ALA A 28 -75.89 -1.62 -22.91
C ALA A 28 -75.12 -0.78 -23.93
N ALA A 29 -75.73 -0.48 -25.08
CA ALA A 29 -75.15 0.39 -26.10
C ALA A 29 -74.92 1.81 -25.60
N ALA A 30 -75.88 2.38 -24.84
CA ALA A 30 -75.71 3.69 -24.21
C ALA A 30 -74.55 3.69 -23.20
N ARG A 31 -74.45 2.67 -22.34
CA ARG A 31 -73.33 2.53 -21.38
C ARG A 31 -71.99 2.35 -22.07
N LEU A 32 -71.91 1.56 -23.15
CA LEU A 32 -70.70 1.43 -23.95
C LEU A 32 -70.32 2.75 -24.62
N ALA A 33 -71.29 3.50 -25.15
CA ALA A 33 -71.05 4.82 -25.72
C ALA A 33 -70.46 5.79 -24.68
N ASP A 34 -70.98 5.79 -23.44
CA ASP A 34 -70.43 6.58 -22.34
C ASP A 34 -68.97 6.18 -22.02
N VAL A 35 -68.65 4.88 -22.03
CA VAL A 35 -67.28 4.38 -21.82
C VAL A 35 -66.36 4.79 -22.97
N PHE A 36 -66.80 4.64 -24.22
CA PHE A 36 -66.01 5.05 -25.39
C PHE A 36 -65.78 6.57 -25.45
N ALA A 37 -66.70 7.37 -24.91
CA ALA A 37 -66.52 8.82 -24.82
C ALA A 37 -65.38 9.21 -23.86
N VAL A 38 -65.03 8.34 -22.90
CA VAL A 38 -64.01 8.65 -21.89
C VAL A 38 -62.73 7.82 -22.01
N ILE A 39 -62.75 6.66 -22.67
CA ILE A 39 -61.59 5.77 -22.84
C ILE A 39 -60.41 6.48 -23.52
N GLY A 40 -60.68 7.40 -24.45
CA GLY A 40 -59.64 8.18 -25.12
C GLY A 40 -58.81 8.96 -24.10
N GLY A 41 -59.46 9.76 -23.25
CA GLY A 41 -58.77 10.60 -22.26
C GLY A 41 -58.30 9.86 -21.01
N GLU A 42 -59.01 8.82 -20.59
CA GLU A 42 -58.75 8.15 -19.30
C GLU A 42 -57.83 6.92 -19.41
N LEU A 43 -57.65 6.36 -20.61
CA LEU A 43 -56.85 5.16 -20.85
C LEU A 43 -55.81 5.37 -21.96
N LEU A 44 -56.25 5.80 -23.15
CA LEU A 44 -55.37 5.86 -24.33
C LEU A 44 -54.39 7.04 -24.29
N VAL A 45 -54.83 8.22 -23.84
CA VAL A 45 -53.96 9.39 -23.65
C VAL A 45 -52.85 9.11 -22.63
N PRO A 46 -53.13 8.61 -21.40
CA PRO A 46 -52.08 8.23 -20.47
C PRO A 46 -51.09 7.19 -21.00
N LEU A 47 -51.58 6.19 -21.76
CA LEU A 47 -50.71 5.20 -22.40
C LEU A 47 -49.79 5.85 -23.44
N ARG A 48 -50.34 6.69 -24.32
CA ARG A 48 -49.57 7.43 -25.33
C ARG A 48 -48.54 8.36 -24.66
N ASP A 49 -48.92 9.04 -23.59
CA ASP A 49 -48.05 9.99 -22.90
C ASP A 49 -46.91 9.23 -22.20
N ALA A 50 -47.17 8.09 -21.57
CA ALA A 50 -46.13 7.22 -21.00
C ALA A 50 -45.16 6.67 -22.07
N LEU A 51 -45.67 6.23 -23.23
CA LEU A 51 -44.84 5.77 -24.34
C LEU A 51 -44.01 6.91 -24.95
N SER A 52 -44.59 8.11 -25.09
CA SER A 52 -43.89 9.30 -25.59
C SER A 52 -42.77 9.72 -24.63
N GLU A 53 -43.04 9.75 -23.33
CA GLU A 53 -42.04 10.08 -22.31
C GLU A 53 -40.89 9.07 -22.31
N ALA A 54 -41.21 7.78 -22.39
CA ALA A 54 -40.21 6.72 -22.47
C ALA A 54 -39.31 6.87 -23.72
N LEU A 55 -39.88 7.23 -24.87
CA LEU A 55 -39.13 7.52 -26.08
C LEU A 55 -38.22 8.75 -25.91
N ILE A 56 -38.73 9.84 -25.33
CA ILE A 56 -37.95 11.05 -25.05
C ILE A 56 -36.76 10.74 -24.15
N LEU A 57 -36.95 9.95 -23.09
CA LEU A 57 -35.87 9.53 -22.19
C LEU A 57 -34.78 8.74 -22.92
N LEU A 58 -35.16 7.86 -23.84
CA LEU A 58 -34.22 7.09 -24.67
C LEU A 58 -33.48 7.97 -25.67
N GLU A 59 -34.17 8.87 -26.37
CA GLU A 59 -33.58 9.82 -27.30
C GLU A 59 -32.58 10.75 -26.60
N ASN A 60 -32.94 11.24 -25.41
CA ASN A 60 -32.04 12.05 -24.57
C ASN A 60 -30.79 11.26 -24.16
N ALA A 61 -30.95 10.01 -23.70
CA ALA A 61 -29.82 9.16 -23.33
C ALA A 61 -28.91 8.82 -24.53
N GLN A 62 -29.48 8.68 -25.73
CA GLN A 62 -28.71 8.47 -26.97
C GLN A 62 -27.93 9.71 -27.39
N ALA A 63 -28.51 10.90 -27.21
CA ALA A 63 -27.89 12.17 -27.58
C ALA A 63 -26.86 12.69 -26.55
N GLU A 64 -26.88 12.15 -25.33
CA GLU A 64 -25.99 12.58 -24.26
C GLU A 64 -24.52 12.21 -24.58
N PRO A 65 -23.58 13.17 -24.55
CA PRO A 65 -22.18 12.89 -24.84
C PRO A 65 -21.56 12.04 -23.72
N PRO A 66 -20.64 11.12 -24.04
CA PRO A 66 -19.98 10.29 -23.04
C PRO A 66 -19.26 11.18 -22.02
N SER A 67 -19.57 10.97 -20.75
CA SER A 67 -18.85 11.59 -19.64
C SER A 67 -17.54 10.82 -19.41
N ASP A 68 -16.52 11.49 -18.88
CA ASP A 68 -15.24 10.83 -18.56
C ASP A 68 -15.40 9.93 -17.33
N VAL A 69 -15.91 8.72 -17.58
CA VAL A 69 -15.97 7.63 -16.63
C VAL A 69 -14.55 7.06 -16.59
N GLY A 70 -13.75 7.58 -15.66
CA GLY A 70 -12.30 7.31 -15.56
C GLY A 70 -11.92 5.83 -15.66
N LEU A 71 -10.65 5.57 -15.99
CA LEU A 71 -10.09 4.23 -16.20
C LEU A 71 -10.50 3.25 -15.09
N ALA A 72 -10.90 2.03 -15.49
CA ALA A 72 -11.38 0.95 -14.63
C ALA A 72 -12.72 1.19 -13.88
N ARG A 73 -13.48 2.25 -14.20
CA ARG A 73 -14.86 2.41 -13.73
C ARG A 73 -15.86 1.80 -14.72
N LEU A 74 -16.06 0.48 -14.61
CA LEU A 74 -16.87 -0.31 -15.54
C LEU A 74 -18.39 -0.07 -15.42
N ALA A 75 -18.88 0.34 -14.23
CA ALA A 75 -20.30 0.52 -13.98
C ALA A 75 -20.79 1.91 -14.44
N THR A 76 -21.64 1.94 -15.46
CA THR A 76 -22.38 3.12 -15.93
C THR A 76 -23.68 2.72 -16.61
N ASP A 77 -24.72 3.54 -16.46
CA ASP A 77 -25.99 3.45 -17.21
C ASP A 77 -26.03 4.39 -18.43
N GLN A 78 -25.00 5.22 -18.61
CA GLN A 78 -24.87 6.10 -19.76
C GLN A 78 -24.72 5.31 -21.06
N TYR A 79 -25.69 5.43 -21.96
CA TYR A 79 -25.73 4.70 -23.24
C TYR A 79 -24.47 4.92 -24.08
N ALA A 80 -24.08 6.18 -24.31
CA ALA A 80 -22.95 6.55 -25.18
C ALA A 80 -21.57 6.09 -24.66
N ALA A 81 -21.49 5.57 -23.43
CA ALA A 81 -20.24 5.06 -22.87
C ALA A 81 -20.02 3.56 -23.19
N TRP A 82 -21.04 2.83 -23.64
CA TRP A 82 -20.93 1.41 -24.01
C TRP A 82 -20.52 1.26 -25.49
N PRO A 83 -19.76 0.20 -25.84
CA PRO A 83 -19.40 -0.08 -27.22
C PRO A 83 -20.66 -0.42 -28.05
N ALA A 84 -20.71 0.08 -29.28
CA ALA A 84 -21.76 -0.23 -30.25
C ALA A 84 -21.35 -1.40 -31.16
N ASP A 85 -22.31 -2.11 -31.76
CA ASP A 85 -22.02 -3.22 -32.69
C ASP A 85 -21.18 -2.79 -33.91
N ALA A 86 -21.26 -1.51 -34.29
CA ALA A 86 -20.48 -0.93 -35.37
C ALA A 86 -19.01 -0.69 -35.01
N ASP A 87 -18.69 -0.58 -33.71
CA ASP A 87 -17.34 -0.23 -33.25
C ASP A 87 -16.38 -1.38 -33.50
N GLU A 88 -15.22 -1.11 -34.11
CA GLU A 88 -14.21 -2.14 -34.37
C GLU A 88 -13.47 -2.56 -33.09
N PHE A 89 -13.30 -1.63 -32.15
CA PHE A 89 -12.54 -1.84 -30.92
C PHE A 89 -13.35 -1.43 -29.69
N VAL A 90 -13.15 -2.15 -28.59
CA VAL A 90 -13.70 -1.78 -27.30
C VAL A 90 -12.89 -0.60 -26.72
N PRO A 91 -13.55 0.43 -26.14
CA PRO A 91 -12.86 1.55 -25.50
C PRO A 91 -11.86 1.08 -24.43
N SER A 92 -10.71 1.75 -24.34
CA SER A 92 -9.61 1.38 -23.43
C SER A 92 -9.98 1.36 -21.95
N ARG A 93 -11.07 2.04 -21.55
CA ARG A 93 -11.60 2.00 -20.18
C ARG A 93 -12.06 0.60 -19.73
N PHE A 94 -12.35 -0.30 -20.68
CA PHE A 94 -12.70 -1.70 -20.45
C PHE A 94 -11.48 -2.64 -20.54
N ALA A 95 -10.29 -2.10 -20.74
CA ALA A 95 -9.05 -2.88 -20.64
C ALA A 95 -8.76 -3.22 -19.18
N GLU A 96 -7.88 -4.20 -19.00
CA GLU A 96 -7.36 -4.65 -17.72
C GLU A 96 -6.70 -3.52 -16.92
N ALA A 97 -6.74 -3.65 -15.59
CA ALA A 97 -5.94 -2.79 -14.72
C ALA A 97 -4.44 -3.09 -14.91
N ASN A 98 -3.56 -2.12 -14.64
CA ASN A 98 -2.10 -2.28 -14.80
C ASN A 98 -1.48 -3.39 -13.94
N ASN A 99 -2.22 -3.94 -12.98
CA ASN A 99 -1.81 -5.03 -12.09
C ASN A 99 -2.50 -6.37 -12.42
N GLU A 100 -3.25 -6.45 -13.52
CA GLU A 100 -3.96 -7.64 -13.96
C GLU A 100 -3.43 -8.09 -15.33
N VAL A 101 -3.42 -9.40 -15.58
CA VAL A 101 -3.03 -9.97 -16.88
C VAL A 101 -4.14 -10.90 -17.34
N LEU A 102 -4.85 -10.53 -18.40
CA LEU A 102 -5.97 -11.30 -18.92
C LEU A 102 -5.52 -12.32 -19.97
N LEU A 103 -6.03 -13.56 -19.87
CA LEU A 103 -5.84 -14.58 -20.90
C LEU A 103 -6.56 -14.24 -22.22
N ILE A 104 -7.65 -13.48 -22.13
CA ILE A 104 -8.40 -13.00 -23.29
C ILE A 104 -8.46 -11.47 -23.17
N SER A 105 -7.71 -10.77 -24.01
CA SER A 105 -7.67 -9.32 -23.99
C SER A 105 -8.97 -8.70 -24.48
N SER A 106 -9.25 -7.47 -24.06
CA SER A 106 -10.39 -6.68 -24.53
C SER A 106 -10.43 -6.51 -26.06
N SER A 107 -9.27 -6.58 -26.74
CA SER A 107 -9.18 -6.56 -28.20
C SER A 107 -9.81 -7.79 -28.89
N ALA A 108 -9.87 -8.94 -28.22
CA ALA A 108 -10.50 -10.15 -28.74
C ALA A 108 -12.01 -10.18 -28.49
N PHE A 109 -12.56 -9.22 -27.73
CA PHE A 109 -13.96 -9.19 -27.32
C PHE A 109 -14.93 -9.22 -28.49
N LYS A 110 -14.75 -8.37 -29.51
CA LYS A 110 -15.72 -8.23 -30.62
C LYS A 110 -15.97 -9.55 -31.33
N GLN A 111 -14.90 -10.22 -31.74
CA GLN A 111 -14.99 -11.52 -32.41
C GLN A 111 -15.71 -12.57 -31.54
N ARG A 112 -15.46 -12.55 -30.23
CA ARG A 112 -16.08 -13.48 -29.29
C ARG A 112 -17.56 -13.18 -29.07
N TYR A 113 -17.91 -11.91 -28.88
CA TYR A 113 -19.28 -11.43 -28.74
C TYR A 113 -20.14 -11.80 -29.96
N GLU A 114 -19.63 -11.58 -31.17
CA GLU A 114 -20.34 -11.94 -32.41
C GLU A 114 -20.61 -13.45 -32.50
N SER A 115 -19.62 -14.27 -32.17
CA SER A 115 -19.76 -15.73 -32.14
C SER A 115 -20.80 -16.20 -31.12
N ASP A 116 -20.70 -15.74 -29.87
CA ASP A 116 -21.53 -16.25 -28.79
C ASP A 116 -22.97 -15.74 -28.86
N LEU A 117 -23.20 -14.51 -29.34
CA LEU A 117 -24.55 -14.00 -29.58
C LEU A 117 -25.30 -14.85 -30.62
N VAL A 118 -24.63 -15.24 -31.71
CA VAL A 118 -25.23 -16.10 -32.74
C VAL A 118 -25.58 -17.48 -32.16
N LYS A 119 -24.71 -18.07 -31.33
CA LYS A 119 -24.98 -19.37 -30.68
C LYS A 119 -26.20 -19.33 -29.77
N VAL A 120 -26.32 -18.26 -28.97
CA VAL A 120 -27.46 -18.06 -28.05
C VAL A 120 -28.80 -17.98 -28.80
N ILE A 121 -28.81 -17.40 -30.00
CA ILE A 121 -30.03 -17.27 -30.81
C ILE A 121 -30.31 -18.53 -31.64
N ALA A 122 -29.28 -19.20 -32.15
CA ALA A 122 -29.38 -20.29 -33.12
C ALA A 122 -29.81 -21.66 -32.53
N ALA A 123 -30.45 -21.69 -31.36
CA ALA A 123 -30.91 -22.90 -30.67
C ALA A 123 -31.73 -23.81 -31.59
N GLY A 124 -31.07 -24.77 -32.28
CA GLY A 124 -31.71 -25.78 -33.14
C GLY A 124 -31.35 -25.81 -34.64
N HIS A 125 -30.14 -25.43 -35.06
CA HIS A 125 -29.53 -25.77 -36.38
C HIS A 125 -29.71 -24.79 -37.56
N THR A 126 -30.23 -23.58 -37.37
CA THR A 126 -30.28 -22.59 -38.46
C THR A 126 -29.19 -21.55 -38.28
N LEU A 127 -28.33 -21.36 -39.28
CA LEU A 127 -27.36 -20.25 -39.30
C LEU A 127 -28.12 -18.92 -39.28
N VAL A 128 -27.97 -18.15 -38.21
CA VAL A 128 -28.57 -16.82 -38.06
C VAL A 128 -27.48 -15.77 -38.36
N PRO A 129 -27.68 -14.85 -39.32
CA PRO A 129 -26.76 -13.73 -39.53
C PRO A 129 -26.63 -12.87 -38.26
N PHE A 130 -25.43 -12.39 -37.95
CA PHE A 130 -25.16 -11.61 -36.73
C PHE A 130 -26.16 -10.46 -36.51
N ARG A 131 -26.46 -9.66 -37.55
CA ARG A 131 -27.43 -8.56 -37.47
C ARG A 131 -28.84 -9.03 -37.04
N ALA A 132 -29.26 -10.20 -37.49
CA ALA A 132 -30.55 -10.77 -37.10
C ALA A 132 -30.51 -11.25 -35.64
N ALA A 133 -29.38 -11.82 -35.19
CA ALA A 133 -29.19 -12.20 -33.80
C ALA A 133 -29.20 -11.00 -32.85
N VAL A 134 -28.58 -9.87 -33.23
CA VAL A 134 -28.65 -8.59 -32.49
C VAL A 134 -30.09 -8.12 -32.36
N GLY A 135 -30.85 -8.10 -33.46
CA GLY A 135 -32.26 -7.68 -33.44
C GLY A 135 -33.10 -8.53 -32.51
N GLU A 136 -32.98 -9.85 -32.61
CA GLU A 136 -33.71 -10.81 -31.78
C GLU A 136 -33.34 -10.67 -30.29
N ALA A 137 -32.05 -10.59 -29.96
CA ALA A 137 -31.60 -10.41 -28.58
C ALA A 137 -32.10 -9.08 -27.99
N THR A 138 -32.03 -8.00 -28.78
CA THR A 138 -32.54 -6.69 -28.38
C THR A 138 -34.04 -6.73 -28.11
N THR A 139 -34.82 -7.39 -28.97
CA THR A 139 -36.26 -7.57 -28.76
C THR A 139 -36.55 -8.33 -27.47
N ARG A 140 -35.85 -9.43 -27.20
CA ARG A 140 -36.02 -10.22 -25.96
C ARG A 140 -35.70 -9.40 -24.71
N VAL A 141 -34.60 -8.64 -24.73
CA VAL A 141 -34.19 -7.77 -23.62
C VAL A 141 -35.21 -6.67 -23.37
N ILE A 142 -35.69 -5.99 -24.42
CA ILE A 142 -36.71 -4.93 -24.30
C ILE A 142 -38.03 -5.50 -23.76
N LEU A 143 -38.50 -6.63 -24.30
CA LEU A 143 -39.73 -7.27 -23.83
C LEU A 143 -39.60 -7.82 -22.41
N GLY A 144 -38.38 -8.16 -21.98
CA GLY A 144 -38.14 -8.87 -20.73
C GLY A 144 -38.52 -10.35 -20.82
N GLU A 145 -38.63 -10.90 -22.03
CA GLU A 145 -39.15 -12.24 -22.30
C GLU A 145 -38.13 -13.08 -23.07
N TRP A 146 -37.73 -14.22 -22.49
CA TRP A 146 -36.81 -15.19 -23.09
C TRP A 146 -36.98 -16.56 -22.45
N GLN A 147 -36.48 -17.61 -23.12
CA GLN A 147 -36.40 -18.93 -22.53
C GLN A 147 -35.39 -18.91 -21.36
N THR A 148 -35.80 -19.47 -20.22
CA THR A 148 -34.97 -19.58 -19.04
C THR A 148 -34.60 -21.03 -18.75
N THR A 149 -33.37 -21.20 -18.26
CA THR A 149 -32.80 -22.44 -17.77
C THR A 149 -32.44 -22.24 -16.28
N GLY A 150 -32.55 -23.30 -15.47
CA GLY A 150 -32.01 -23.28 -14.10
C GLY A 150 -32.75 -22.41 -13.06
N GLY A 151 -34.05 -22.14 -13.23
CA GLY A 151 -34.88 -21.50 -12.20
C GLY A 151 -34.86 -19.96 -12.15
N MET A 152 -34.12 -19.31 -13.05
CA MET A 152 -34.22 -17.87 -13.29
C MET A 152 -35.55 -17.54 -14.00
N VAL A 153 -36.17 -16.43 -13.64
CA VAL A 153 -37.42 -15.95 -14.27
C VAL A 153 -37.10 -14.70 -15.08
N ALA A 154 -37.52 -14.68 -16.34
CA ALA A 154 -37.40 -13.49 -17.17
C ALA A 154 -38.27 -12.37 -16.55
N PRO A 155 -37.79 -11.13 -16.44
CA PRO A 155 -38.45 -10.07 -15.69
C PRO A 155 -39.85 -9.75 -16.22
N GLY A 156 -40.10 -10.01 -17.51
CA GLY A 156 -41.38 -9.75 -18.19
C GLY A 156 -41.75 -8.27 -18.21
N GLY A 157 -42.92 -7.99 -18.78
CA GLY A 157 -43.60 -6.70 -18.64
C GLY A 157 -42.81 -5.51 -19.20
N LEU A 158 -42.84 -5.31 -20.51
CA LEU A 158 -42.44 -4.02 -21.11
C LEU A 158 -43.35 -2.88 -20.60
N LEU A 159 -44.64 -3.16 -20.50
CA LEU A 159 -45.67 -2.22 -20.07
C LEU A 159 -46.31 -2.72 -18.79
N GLU A 160 -46.19 -1.93 -17.73
CA GLU A 160 -46.88 -2.17 -16.46
C GLU A 160 -47.99 -1.15 -16.29
N ARG A 161 -49.16 -1.60 -15.82
CA ARG A 161 -50.24 -0.69 -15.40
C ARG A 161 -50.11 -0.39 -13.91
N SER A 162 -49.45 0.72 -13.58
CA SER A 162 -49.17 1.14 -12.20
C SER A 162 -50.41 1.60 -11.43
N ALA A 163 -51.44 2.10 -12.12
CA ALA A 163 -52.74 2.42 -11.52
C ALA A 163 -53.91 1.85 -12.34
N ASN A 164 -54.85 1.20 -11.67
CA ASN A 164 -56.05 0.68 -12.30
C ASN A 164 -56.95 1.83 -12.80
N TRP A 165 -57.40 1.71 -14.05
CA TRP A 165 -58.40 2.59 -14.63
C TRP A 165 -59.78 2.25 -14.05
N VAL A 166 -60.43 3.23 -13.43
CA VAL A 166 -61.83 3.15 -13.02
C VAL A 166 -62.58 4.24 -13.77
N THR A 167 -63.38 3.83 -14.74
CA THR A 167 -64.07 4.78 -15.63
C THR A 167 -65.15 5.58 -14.90
N ARG A 168 -65.21 6.89 -15.15
CA ARG A 168 -66.31 7.73 -14.63
C ARG A 168 -67.67 7.43 -15.27
N ALA A 169 -67.67 6.80 -16.44
CA ALA A 169 -68.90 6.38 -17.13
C ALA A 169 -69.68 5.31 -16.35
N LEU A 170 -68.99 4.56 -15.48
CA LEU A 170 -69.56 3.51 -14.63
C LEU A 170 -69.30 3.83 -13.16
N GLY A 171 -69.96 4.88 -12.67
CA GLY A 171 -69.77 5.42 -11.32
C GLY A 171 -70.33 4.56 -10.18
N SER A 172 -70.94 3.40 -10.45
CA SER A 172 -71.47 2.51 -9.42
C SER A 172 -71.09 1.06 -9.67
N ASP A 173 -70.77 0.36 -8.60
CA ASP A 173 -70.45 -1.06 -8.62
C ASP A 173 -71.72 -1.89 -8.88
N PRO A 174 -71.75 -2.78 -9.88
CA PRO A 174 -72.96 -3.52 -10.26
C PRO A 174 -73.38 -4.57 -9.23
N ASP A 175 -72.46 -5.07 -8.40
CA ASP A 175 -72.73 -6.13 -7.42
C ASP A 175 -73.10 -5.54 -6.04
N THR A 176 -72.50 -4.39 -5.69
CA THR A 176 -72.64 -3.79 -4.35
C THR A 176 -73.39 -2.46 -4.33
N GLY A 177 -73.65 -1.84 -5.49
CA GLY A 177 -74.35 -0.56 -5.62
C GLY A 177 -73.57 0.65 -5.08
N ARG A 178 -72.33 0.46 -4.64
CA ARG A 178 -71.49 1.53 -4.05
C ARG A 178 -70.92 2.43 -5.14
N SER A 179 -70.75 3.71 -4.82
CA SER A 179 -70.07 4.66 -5.70
C SER A 179 -68.61 4.25 -5.90
N ARG A 180 -68.17 4.17 -7.16
CA ARG A 180 -66.77 3.94 -7.51
C ARG A 180 -66.08 5.28 -7.68
N VAL A 181 -64.90 5.44 -7.09
CA VAL A 181 -64.07 6.64 -7.28
C VAL A 181 -63.39 6.53 -8.65
N PRO A 182 -63.68 7.43 -9.61
CA PRO A 182 -63.03 7.38 -10.92
C PRO A 182 -61.53 7.64 -10.81
N SER A 183 -60.74 6.91 -11.59
CA SER A 183 -59.29 7.06 -11.66
C SER A 183 -58.81 6.85 -13.10
N VAL A 184 -57.90 7.71 -13.54
CA VAL A 184 -57.23 7.61 -14.84
C VAL A 184 -56.20 6.47 -14.78
N ALA A 185 -56.00 5.77 -15.90
CA ALA A 185 -54.95 4.76 -16.00
C ALA A 185 -53.56 5.40 -15.84
N GLN A 186 -52.64 4.71 -15.18
CA GLN A 186 -51.22 5.05 -15.23
C GLN A 186 -50.43 3.85 -15.71
N PHE A 187 -49.41 4.13 -16.51
CA PHE A 187 -48.56 3.14 -17.12
C PHE A 187 -47.10 3.45 -16.81
N ASP A 188 -46.32 2.42 -16.57
CA ASP A 188 -44.87 2.48 -16.56
C ASP A 188 -44.33 1.66 -17.74
N VAL A 189 -43.36 2.23 -18.45
CA VAL A 189 -42.73 1.61 -19.61
C VAL A 189 -41.28 1.35 -19.23
N HIS A 190 -40.93 0.08 -19.07
CA HIS A 190 -39.68 -0.37 -18.48
C HIS A 190 -38.51 -0.34 -19.47
N THR A 191 -38.23 0.85 -20.02
CA THR A 191 -37.19 1.08 -21.04
C THR A 191 -36.16 2.12 -20.62
N ARG A 192 -36.07 2.49 -19.33
CA ARG A 192 -35.04 3.43 -18.87
C ARG A 192 -33.65 2.79 -19.07
N PRO A 193 -32.58 3.55 -19.35
CA PRO A 193 -31.24 2.99 -19.60
C PRO A 193 -30.76 2.01 -18.52
N ALA A 194 -30.95 2.34 -17.25
CA ALA A 194 -30.60 1.47 -16.13
C ALA A 194 -31.41 0.16 -16.10
N GLU A 195 -32.70 0.20 -16.46
CA GLU A 195 -33.57 -0.99 -16.53
C GLU A 195 -33.18 -1.90 -17.69
N LEU A 196 -32.94 -1.32 -18.87
CA LEU A 196 -32.49 -2.08 -20.04
C LEU A 196 -31.12 -2.72 -19.79
N LEU A 197 -30.19 -2.01 -19.14
CA LEU A 197 -28.90 -2.56 -18.75
C LEU A 197 -29.06 -3.72 -17.75
N ALA A 198 -29.94 -3.58 -16.75
CA ALA A 198 -30.23 -4.66 -15.82
C ALA A 198 -30.84 -5.89 -16.52
N ARG A 199 -31.79 -5.68 -17.43
CA ARG A 199 -32.39 -6.75 -18.25
C ARG A 199 -31.36 -7.43 -19.15
N ALA A 200 -30.45 -6.66 -19.76
CA ALA A 200 -29.37 -7.18 -20.59
C ALA A 200 -28.41 -8.06 -19.78
N ARG A 201 -28.04 -7.66 -18.55
CA ARG A 201 -27.21 -8.48 -17.65
C ARG A 201 -27.90 -9.79 -17.30
N LEU A 202 -29.17 -9.75 -16.91
CA LEU A 202 -29.97 -10.96 -16.66
C LEU A 202 -30.05 -11.89 -17.87
N TYR A 203 -30.10 -11.33 -19.08
CA TYR A 203 -30.13 -12.10 -20.33
C TYR A 203 -28.78 -12.78 -20.64
N VAL A 204 -27.67 -12.11 -20.35
CA VAL A 204 -26.30 -12.64 -20.55
C VAL A 204 -25.94 -13.68 -19.49
N GLU A 205 -26.38 -13.51 -18.24
CA GLU A 205 -26.10 -14.41 -17.10
C GLU A 205 -26.96 -15.69 -17.09
N ARG A 206 -27.67 -16.00 -18.20
CA ARG A 206 -28.55 -17.17 -18.27
C ARG A 206 -27.73 -18.47 -18.17
N PRO A 207 -28.02 -19.35 -17.19
CA PRO A 207 -27.20 -20.55 -16.95
C PRO A 207 -27.14 -21.49 -18.16
N GLY A 208 -25.94 -21.89 -18.56
CA GLY A 208 -25.71 -22.86 -19.65
C GLY A 208 -25.93 -22.31 -21.06
N GLU A 209 -26.08 -21.00 -21.21
CA GLU A 209 -26.01 -20.32 -22.52
C GLU A 209 -24.56 -19.96 -22.85
N ALA A 210 -24.26 -19.69 -24.13
CA ALA A 210 -22.87 -19.51 -24.59
C ALA A 210 -22.08 -18.40 -23.86
N PHE A 211 -22.75 -17.33 -23.41
CA PHE A 211 -22.12 -16.28 -22.61
C PHE A 211 -21.76 -16.72 -21.19
N ASP A 212 -22.65 -17.45 -20.51
CA ASP A 212 -22.40 -17.99 -19.18
C ASP A 212 -21.27 -19.04 -19.22
N GLU A 213 -21.30 -19.93 -20.21
CA GLU A 213 -20.23 -20.90 -20.45
C GLU A 213 -18.88 -20.20 -20.66
N PHE A 214 -18.85 -19.11 -21.44
CA PHE A 214 -17.63 -18.33 -21.68
C PHE A 214 -17.12 -17.63 -20.42
N CYS A 215 -17.99 -16.97 -19.65
CA CYS A 215 -17.62 -16.26 -18.44
C CYS A 215 -17.17 -17.18 -17.29
N ARG A 216 -17.56 -18.46 -17.33
CA ARG A 216 -17.20 -19.49 -16.34
C ARG A 216 -16.00 -20.34 -16.74
N VAL A 217 -15.40 -20.11 -17.91
CA VAL A 217 -14.23 -20.88 -18.36
C VAL A 217 -13.13 -20.76 -17.31
N SER A 218 -12.80 -21.90 -16.69
CA SER A 218 -11.66 -22.00 -15.78
C SER A 218 -10.34 -21.89 -16.54
N LEU A 219 -9.26 -21.58 -15.83
CA LEU A 219 -7.92 -21.58 -16.43
C LEU A 219 -7.55 -22.95 -16.99
N ARG A 220 -8.04 -24.02 -16.34
CA ARG A 220 -7.86 -25.40 -16.80
C ARG A 220 -8.62 -25.67 -18.09
N ASP A 221 -9.90 -25.31 -18.15
CA ASP A 221 -10.73 -25.50 -19.35
C ASP A 221 -10.21 -24.68 -20.52
N TYR A 222 -9.71 -23.47 -20.26
CA TYR A 222 -9.05 -22.64 -21.27
C TYR A 222 -7.87 -23.38 -21.92
N VAL A 223 -7.00 -23.98 -21.10
CA VAL A 223 -5.81 -24.72 -21.55
C VAL A 223 -6.15 -26.05 -22.20
N GLN A 224 -7.14 -26.77 -21.68
CA GLN A 224 -7.59 -28.05 -22.24
C GLN A 224 -8.39 -27.87 -23.54
N GLY A 225 -9.08 -26.73 -23.68
CA GLY A 225 -9.78 -26.30 -24.88
C GLY A 225 -10.75 -27.36 -25.41
N ALA A 226 -11.84 -27.63 -24.68
CA ALA A 226 -12.87 -28.58 -25.12
C ALA A 226 -13.37 -28.23 -26.55
N GLY A 227 -13.10 -29.14 -27.50
CA GLY A 227 -13.48 -28.97 -28.91
C GLY A 227 -12.56 -28.08 -29.76
N ALA A 228 -11.44 -27.59 -29.22
CA ALA A 228 -10.47 -26.80 -29.97
C ALA A 228 -9.48 -27.67 -30.77
N PRO A 229 -9.01 -27.22 -31.95
CA PRO A 229 -7.93 -27.89 -32.69
C PRO A 229 -6.64 -27.99 -31.86
N GLU A 230 -5.87 -29.07 -32.04
CA GLU A 230 -4.62 -29.32 -31.31
C GLU A 230 -3.57 -28.21 -31.50
N SER A 231 -3.58 -27.55 -32.67
CA SER A 231 -2.74 -26.37 -32.95
C SER A 231 -3.05 -25.18 -32.04
N GLU A 232 -4.31 -24.99 -31.64
CA GLU A 232 -4.70 -23.94 -30.71
C GLU A 232 -4.32 -24.30 -29.27
N LEU A 233 -4.43 -25.56 -28.87
CA LEU A 233 -4.08 -26.01 -27.51
C LEU A 233 -2.62 -25.73 -27.19
N THR A 234 -1.73 -25.95 -28.16
CA THR A 234 -0.31 -25.63 -28.02
C THR A 234 -0.09 -24.12 -27.83
N ALA A 235 -0.78 -23.29 -28.63
CA ALA A 235 -0.70 -21.84 -28.50
C ALA A 235 -1.23 -21.34 -27.15
N ARG A 236 -2.36 -21.88 -26.65
CA ARG A 236 -2.94 -21.51 -25.34
C ARG A 236 -2.02 -21.87 -24.17
N ARG A 237 -1.38 -23.04 -24.22
CA ARG A 237 -0.38 -23.47 -23.22
C ARG A 237 0.85 -22.54 -23.20
N HIS A 238 1.25 -22.03 -24.35
CA HIS A 238 2.34 -21.07 -24.44
C HIS A 238 1.92 -19.67 -23.95
N ASP A 239 0.70 -19.24 -24.29
CA ASP A 239 0.15 -17.94 -23.88
C ASP A 239 0.05 -17.83 -22.36
N ILE A 240 -0.48 -18.85 -21.69
CA ILE A 240 -0.59 -18.83 -20.22
C ILE A 240 0.77 -18.77 -19.52
N ALA A 241 1.80 -19.45 -20.04
CA ALA A 241 3.14 -19.36 -19.48
C ALA A 241 3.76 -17.97 -19.67
N THR A 242 3.51 -17.35 -20.83
CA THR A 242 3.94 -15.98 -21.13
C THR A 242 3.27 -14.98 -20.19
N LYS A 243 1.94 -15.07 -20.05
CA LYS A 243 1.14 -14.20 -19.18
C LYS A 243 1.44 -14.41 -17.70
N PHE A 244 1.76 -15.63 -17.28
CA PHE A 244 2.24 -15.89 -15.93
C PHE A 244 3.59 -15.22 -15.65
N ALA A 245 4.53 -15.25 -16.61
CA ALA A 245 5.81 -14.54 -16.49
C ALA A 245 5.62 -13.01 -16.42
N GLU A 246 4.67 -12.48 -17.19
CA GLU A 246 4.26 -11.07 -17.11
C GLU A 246 3.66 -10.73 -15.73
N ALA A 247 2.73 -11.56 -15.23
CA ALA A 247 2.13 -11.38 -13.91
C ALA A 247 3.18 -11.43 -12.78
N LEU A 248 4.18 -12.32 -12.86
CA LEU A 248 5.31 -12.33 -11.94
C LEU A 248 6.13 -11.03 -11.98
N SER A 249 6.27 -10.43 -13.17
CA SER A 249 6.97 -9.15 -13.33
C SER A 249 6.19 -8.00 -12.70
N LEU A 250 4.87 -7.96 -12.90
CA LEU A 250 3.98 -6.96 -12.29
C LEU A 250 3.85 -7.13 -10.78
N ALA A 251 3.94 -8.37 -10.28
CA ALA A 251 3.88 -8.68 -8.85
C ALA A 251 5.16 -8.31 -8.08
N ARG A 252 6.22 -7.82 -8.74
CA ARG A 252 7.45 -7.40 -8.04
C ARG A 252 7.17 -6.25 -7.07
N PRO A 253 7.81 -6.21 -5.89
CA PRO A 253 7.61 -5.11 -4.96
C PRO A 253 7.97 -3.76 -5.59
N LEU A 254 7.15 -2.74 -5.34
CA LEU A 254 7.35 -1.39 -5.88
C LEU A 254 8.58 -0.67 -5.33
N ALA A 255 9.04 -1.08 -4.14
CA ALA A 255 10.26 -0.53 -3.57
C ALA A 255 11.47 -1.02 -4.39
N SER A 256 12.35 -0.10 -4.77
CA SER A 256 13.57 -0.44 -5.50
C SER A 256 14.72 -0.70 -4.53
N VAL A 257 15.58 -1.66 -4.88
CA VAL A 257 16.73 -2.11 -4.10
C VAL A 257 18.01 -1.88 -4.90
N SER A 258 19.02 -1.30 -4.26
CA SER A 258 20.35 -1.12 -4.86
C SER A 258 21.18 -2.40 -4.71
N ASP A 259 21.52 -3.05 -5.82
CA ASP A 259 22.38 -4.26 -5.86
C ASP A 259 23.73 -4.03 -5.14
N GLN A 260 24.33 -2.84 -5.31
CA GLN A 260 25.59 -2.49 -4.67
C GLN A 260 25.43 -2.32 -3.15
N ALA A 261 24.35 -1.68 -2.70
CA ALA A 261 24.06 -1.53 -1.27
C ALA A 261 23.73 -2.88 -0.63
N LEU A 262 22.99 -3.73 -1.33
CA LEU A 262 22.68 -5.08 -0.87
C LEU A 262 23.96 -5.89 -0.66
N THR A 263 24.85 -5.94 -1.65
CA THR A 263 26.12 -6.68 -1.54
C THR A 263 26.99 -6.18 -0.39
N ARG A 264 26.95 -4.87 -0.08
CA ARG A 264 27.70 -4.26 1.01
C ARG A 264 27.12 -4.58 2.39
N VAL A 265 25.80 -4.57 2.54
CA VAL A 265 25.12 -4.78 3.83
C VAL A 265 24.87 -6.27 4.11
N HIS A 266 24.69 -7.06 3.06
CA HIS A 266 24.45 -8.51 3.08
C HIS A 266 25.47 -9.22 2.18
N PRO A 267 26.73 -9.38 2.64
CA PRO A 267 27.78 -10.00 1.83
C PRO A 267 27.38 -11.40 1.34
N GLY A 268 27.55 -11.65 0.04
CA GLY A 268 27.22 -12.92 -0.60
C GLY A 268 25.75 -13.09 -0.99
N GLN A 269 24.90 -12.09 -0.75
CA GLN A 269 23.50 -12.09 -1.22
C GLN A 269 23.32 -11.24 -2.48
N GLN A 270 22.27 -11.56 -3.24
CA GLN A 270 21.82 -10.81 -4.42
C GLN A 270 20.33 -10.47 -4.28
N VAL A 271 19.81 -9.59 -5.14
CA VAL A 271 18.38 -9.27 -5.11
C VAL A 271 17.57 -10.50 -5.50
N GLU A 272 16.83 -11.01 -4.53
CA GLU A 272 15.83 -12.06 -4.69
C GLU A 272 14.41 -11.53 -4.50
N TYR A 273 13.47 -12.16 -5.21
CA TYR A 273 12.02 -11.97 -5.13
C TYR A 273 11.38 -13.21 -4.53
N ARG A 274 10.47 -12.97 -3.58
CA ARG A 274 9.65 -13.99 -2.95
C ARG A 274 8.20 -13.83 -3.35
N TYR A 275 7.63 -14.87 -3.95
CA TYR A 275 6.25 -14.93 -4.39
C TYR A 275 5.42 -15.89 -3.54
N LYS A 276 4.15 -15.51 -3.34
CA LYS A 276 3.08 -16.38 -2.87
C LYS A 276 1.99 -16.42 -3.92
N PHE A 277 1.31 -17.55 -4.00
CA PHE A 277 0.30 -17.83 -5.00
C PHE A 277 -1.00 -18.23 -4.31
N SER A 278 -2.12 -17.83 -4.90
CA SER A 278 -3.40 -18.52 -4.72
C SER A 278 -3.38 -19.88 -5.46
N GLU A 279 -4.51 -20.57 -5.54
CA GLU A 279 -4.62 -21.89 -6.17
C GLU A 279 -4.22 -21.87 -7.65
N ILE A 280 -3.51 -22.91 -8.09
CA ILE A 280 -3.01 -23.06 -9.46
C ILE A 280 -3.52 -24.40 -10.02
N PRO A 281 -4.51 -24.40 -10.94
CA PRO A 281 -5.29 -25.59 -11.30
C PRO A 281 -4.60 -26.52 -12.32
N PHE A 282 -3.28 -26.71 -12.20
CA PHE A 282 -2.47 -27.41 -13.20
C PHE A 282 -1.68 -28.60 -12.64
N ALA A 283 -2.09 -29.13 -11.49
CA ALA A 283 -1.51 -30.36 -10.96
C ALA A 283 -1.58 -31.49 -12.00
N GLY A 284 -0.44 -32.16 -12.21
CA GLY A 284 -0.33 -33.27 -13.18
C GLY A 284 -0.35 -32.88 -14.66
N GLN A 285 -0.44 -31.60 -15.01
CA GLN A 285 -0.48 -31.15 -16.41
C GLN A 285 0.88 -30.62 -16.91
N PRO A 286 1.20 -30.77 -18.21
CA PRO A 286 2.43 -30.21 -18.79
C PRO A 286 2.57 -28.70 -18.60
N VAL A 287 1.45 -27.97 -18.58
CA VAL A 287 1.45 -26.52 -18.35
C VAL A 287 1.93 -26.16 -16.94
N GLY A 288 1.60 -26.96 -15.92
CA GLY A 288 2.09 -26.75 -14.55
C GLY A 288 3.62 -26.85 -14.46
N MET A 289 4.23 -27.74 -15.25
CA MET A 289 5.68 -27.82 -15.38
C MET A 289 6.26 -26.59 -16.09
N ALA A 290 5.63 -26.13 -17.18
CA ALA A 290 6.06 -24.92 -17.88
C ALA A 290 6.03 -23.68 -16.97
N LEU A 291 4.98 -23.52 -16.16
CA LEU A 291 4.89 -22.46 -15.16
C LEU A 291 6.00 -22.59 -14.09
N ALA A 292 6.26 -23.79 -13.59
CA ALA A 292 7.38 -24.02 -12.66
C ALA A 292 8.74 -23.66 -13.30
N ASP A 293 8.93 -23.93 -14.59
CA ASP A 293 10.14 -23.59 -15.32
C ASP A 293 10.32 -22.07 -15.50
N THR A 294 9.23 -21.29 -15.61
CA THR A 294 9.33 -19.82 -15.58
C THR A 294 9.93 -19.32 -14.26
N LEU A 295 9.59 -19.94 -13.12
CA LEU A 295 10.18 -19.61 -11.82
C LEU A 295 11.64 -20.07 -11.71
N ARG A 296 11.98 -21.24 -12.26
CA ARG A 296 13.34 -21.80 -12.20
C ARG A 296 14.33 -21.05 -13.09
N SER A 297 13.87 -20.57 -14.24
CA SER A 297 14.71 -19.84 -15.21
C SER A 297 15.16 -18.48 -14.71
N ASN A 298 14.46 -17.89 -13.72
CA ASN A 298 14.86 -16.64 -13.09
C ASN A 298 15.67 -16.91 -11.80
N PRO A 299 16.99 -16.65 -11.79
CA PRO A 299 17.85 -16.90 -10.63
C PRO A 299 17.55 -15.97 -9.44
N ARG A 300 16.80 -14.89 -9.66
CA ARG A 300 16.35 -13.98 -8.60
C ARG A 300 15.09 -14.49 -7.89
N VAL A 301 14.50 -15.61 -8.29
CA VAL A 301 13.36 -16.19 -7.57
C VAL A 301 13.87 -17.15 -6.50
N ASP A 302 13.53 -16.86 -5.24
CA ASP A 302 14.00 -17.65 -4.10
C ASP A 302 13.42 -19.08 -4.10
N GLN A 303 14.06 -19.97 -3.34
CA GLN A 303 13.60 -21.36 -3.24
C GLN A 303 12.21 -21.45 -2.60
N ALA A 304 11.91 -20.61 -1.61
CA ALA A 304 10.61 -20.60 -0.93
C ALA A 304 9.45 -20.31 -1.90
N SER A 305 9.66 -19.48 -2.93
CA SER A 305 8.68 -19.22 -3.99
C SER A 305 8.38 -20.48 -4.82
N LYS A 306 9.41 -21.26 -5.14
CA LYS A 306 9.27 -22.52 -5.90
C LYS A 306 8.49 -23.54 -5.06
N ASP A 307 8.76 -23.60 -3.76
CA ASP A 307 8.05 -24.46 -2.83
C ASP A 307 6.61 -23.99 -2.58
N ASN A 308 6.37 -22.66 -2.55
CA ASN A 308 5.03 -22.06 -2.47
C ASN A 308 4.21 -22.41 -3.72
N PHE A 309 4.81 -22.29 -4.91
CA PHE A 309 4.17 -22.67 -6.17
C PHE A 309 3.79 -24.14 -6.18
N ALA A 310 4.71 -25.04 -5.79
CA ALA A 310 4.43 -26.48 -5.74
C ALA A 310 3.27 -26.83 -4.79
N ARG A 311 3.15 -26.12 -3.65
CA ARG A 311 2.03 -26.28 -2.72
C ARG A 311 0.72 -25.69 -3.20
N ALA A 312 0.77 -24.70 -4.09
CA ALA A 312 -0.40 -24.05 -4.67
C ALA A 312 -0.99 -24.85 -5.84
N LEU A 313 -0.27 -25.85 -6.39
CA LEU A 313 -0.79 -26.70 -7.45
C LEU A 313 -1.95 -27.56 -6.94
N THR A 314 -3.10 -27.42 -7.58
CA THR A 314 -4.31 -28.19 -7.31
C THR A 314 -4.87 -28.82 -8.58
N ASP A 315 -5.76 -29.78 -8.41
CA ASP A 315 -6.54 -30.38 -9.48
C ASP A 315 -7.96 -29.82 -9.62
N ASP A 316 -8.25 -28.67 -9.01
CA ASP A 316 -9.55 -28.00 -9.08
C ASP A 316 -9.83 -27.45 -10.49
N ASP A 317 -11.02 -27.73 -11.01
CA ASP A 317 -11.50 -27.29 -12.32
C ASP A 317 -12.26 -25.95 -12.24
N GLY A 318 -12.49 -25.38 -11.04
CA GLY A 318 -13.25 -24.14 -10.83
C GLY A 318 -12.43 -22.85 -10.78
N VAL A 319 -11.10 -22.93 -10.86
CA VAL A 319 -10.22 -21.76 -10.66
C VAL A 319 -10.17 -20.89 -11.93
N THR A 320 -10.57 -19.63 -11.81
CA THR A 320 -10.66 -18.65 -12.93
C THR A 320 -9.55 -17.60 -12.94
N HIS A 321 -8.79 -17.45 -11.85
CA HIS A 321 -7.70 -16.47 -11.72
C HIS A 321 -6.59 -17.00 -10.80
N ILE A 322 -5.40 -16.40 -10.89
CA ILE A 322 -4.26 -16.67 -9.98
C ILE A 322 -3.77 -15.34 -9.41
N ASP A 323 -3.99 -15.12 -8.13
CA ASP A 323 -3.34 -14.04 -7.38
C ASP A 323 -1.87 -14.35 -7.11
N ILE A 324 -0.99 -13.36 -7.38
CA ILE A 324 0.46 -13.44 -7.14
C ILE A 324 0.87 -12.26 -6.25
N PHE A 325 1.44 -12.57 -5.09
CA PHE A 325 1.95 -11.56 -4.15
C PHE A 325 3.48 -11.62 -4.08
N GLY A 326 4.17 -10.57 -4.54
CA GLY A 326 5.62 -10.46 -4.44
C GLY A 326 6.10 -9.66 -3.22
N SER A 327 7.24 -10.06 -2.68
CA SER A 327 7.92 -9.44 -1.55
C SER A 327 9.44 -9.60 -1.71
N TYR A 328 10.22 -8.79 -1.01
CA TYR A 328 11.64 -9.08 -0.81
C TYR A 328 11.83 -9.97 0.42
N PRO A 329 12.95 -10.73 0.50
CA PRO A 329 13.46 -11.25 1.77
C PRO A 329 13.69 -10.14 2.80
N ASN A 330 14.06 -10.54 4.01
CA ASN A 330 14.32 -9.62 5.12
C ASN A 330 15.64 -8.85 4.90
N TYR A 331 15.60 -7.83 4.05
CA TYR A 331 16.72 -6.92 3.84
C TYR A 331 16.75 -5.78 4.85
N SER A 332 17.95 -5.25 5.06
CA SER A 332 18.14 -4.03 5.85
C SER A 332 17.50 -2.84 5.12
N PRO A 333 16.82 -1.91 5.80
CA PRO A 333 16.30 -0.69 5.18
C PRO A 333 17.35 0.11 4.39
N LEU A 334 18.64 -0.05 4.72
CA LEU A 334 19.76 0.63 4.05
C LEU A 334 19.91 0.29 2.56
N VAL A 335 19.31 -0.80 2.09
CA VAL A 335 19.43 -1.23 0.68
C VAL A 335 18.37 -0.62 -0.24
N PHE A 336 17.33 0.00 0.30
CA PHE A 336 16.18 0.50 -0.48
C PHE A 336 16.42 1.93 -1.00
N ASP A 337 16.77 2.03 -2.28
CA ASP A 337 17.13 3.31 -2.91
C ASP A 337 15.91 4.22 -3.13
N SER A 338 14.75 3.63 -3.40
CA SER A 338 13.47 4.36 -3.53
C SER A 338 13.06 5.08 -2.24
N VAL A 339 13.58 4.65 -1.09
CA VAL A 339 13.30 5.27 0.22
C VAL A 339 14.37 6.30 0.59
N LEU A 340 15.64 5.99 0.35
CA LEU A 340 16.77 6.81 0.82
C LEU A 340 17.17 7.93 -0.15
N ARG A 341 17.07 7.68 -1.47
CA ARG A 341 17.50 8.66 -2.48
C ARG A 341 16.65 9.94 -2.48
N PRO A 342 15.30 9.90 -2.37
CA PRO A 342 14.49 11.13 -2.36
C PRO A 342 14.86 12.14 -1.26
N PRO A 343 14.97 11.77 0.03
CA PRO A 343 15.37 12.72 1.06
C PRO A 343 16.83 13.21 0.90
N ALA A 344 17.73 12.38 0.38
CA ALA A 344 19.11 12.79 0.11
C ALA A 344 19.18 13.87 -1.00
N GLN A 345 18.44 13.68 -2.10
CA GLN A 345 18.32 14.66 -3.19
C GLN A 345 17.69 15.96 -2.70
N GLN A 346 16.58 15.86 -1.95
CA GLN A 346 15.93 17.03 -1.38
C GLN A 346 16.87 17.82 -0.46
N TRP A 347 17.69 17.15 0.36
CA TRP A 347 18.67 17.83 1.20
C TRP A 347 19.78 18.50 0.38
N ALA A 348 20.26 17.85 -0.67
CA ALA A 348 21.31 18.36 -1.55
C ALA A 348 20.88 19.62 -2.32
N GLU A 349 19.62 19.68 -2.77
CA GLU A 349 19.06 20.81 -3.53
C GLU A 349 18.73 22.01 -2.64
N VAL A 350 18.49 21.79 -1.35
CA VAL A 350 18.11 22.84 -0.41
C VAL A 350 19.36 23.56 0.12
N ALA A 351 19.47 24.86 -0.20
CA ALA A 351 20.54 25.73 0.26
C ALA A 351 20.05 26.88 1.15
N GLY A 352 20.98 27.49 1.90
CA GLY A 352 20.74 28.69 2.69
C GLY A 352 19.57 28.56 3.69
N PRO A 353 18.71 29.58 3.82
CA PRO A 353 17.57 29.57 4.77
C PRO A 353 16.58 28.42 4.57
N GLY A 354 16.53 27.81 3.38
CA GLY A 354 15.64 26.68 3.09
C GLY A 354 15.94 25.44 3.94
N ARG A 355 17.20 25.26 4.38
CA ARG A 355 17.59 24.10 5.21
C ARG A 355 16.88 24.06 6.55
N MET A 356 16.62 25.24 7.12
CA MET A 356 15.82 25.35 8.34
C MET A 356 14.40 24.86 8.14
N GLN A 357 13.79 25.21 7.01
CA GLN A 357 12.43 24.76 6.70
C GLN A 357 12.38 23.25 6.41
N PHE A 358 13.42 22.71 5.76
CA PHE A 358 13.54 21.28 5.53
C PHE A 358 13.47 20.49 6.84
N TRP A 359 14.24 20.87 7.87
CA TRP A 359 14.29 20.10 9.12
C TRP A 359 13.17 20.45 10.11
N ARG A 360 12.54 21.62 9.97
CA ARG A 360 11.48 22.09 10.87
C ARG A 360 10.36 21.06 10.97
N TYR A 361 9.99 20.72 12.20
CA TYR A 361 8.93 19.75 12.57
C TYR A 361 9.15 18.30 12.11
N ARG A 362 10.30 17.95 11.50
CA ARG A 362 10.62 16.56 11.15
C ARG A 362 11.12 15.74 12.34
N ARG A 363 11.76 16.37 13.33
CA ARG A 363 12.10 15.76 14.62
C ARG A 363 11.02 16.03 15.66
N SER A 364 10.22 15.01 15.97
CA SER A 364 9.10 15.09 16.95
C SER A 364 9.43 14.47 18.31
N ARG A 365 10.60 13.84 18.45
CA ARG A 365 11.06 13.15 19.67
C ARG A 365 12.50 13.57 20.03
N PRO A 366 12.91 13.44 21.30
CA PRO A 366 14.30 13.60 21.71
C PRO A 366 15.24 12.66 20.96
N LEU A 367 16.53 13.01 20.85
CA LEU A 367 17.52 12.23 20.09
C LEU A 367 17.57 10.74 20.47
N GLN A 368 17.43 10.40 21.75
CA GLN A 368 17.43 9.00 22.20
C GLN A 368 16.35 8.14 21.54
N ALA A 369 15.24 8.75 21.12
CA ALA A 369 14.12 8.07 20.47
C ALA A 369 14.01 8.37 18.96
N SER A 370 14.84 9.26 18.42
CA SER A 370 14.83 9.61 16.99
C SER A 370 16.06 9.10 16.23
N LEU A 371 17.15 8.77 16.92
CA LEU A 371 18.34 8.20 16.30
C LEU A 371 18.12 6.71 15.99
N PRO A 372 18.53 6.23 14.80
CA PRO A 372 18.36 4.84 14.37
C PRO A 372 19.46 3.94 14.95
N MET A 373 19.66 4.00 16.27
CA MET A 373 20.66 3.21 16.99
C MET A 373 20.17 2.91 18.41
N GLY A 374 20.56 1.75 18.94
CA GLY A 374 20.24 1.36 20.31
C GLY A 374 21.01 2.17 21.35
N ASP A 375 20.63 2.04 22.62
CA ASP A 375 21.26 2.76 23.74
C ASP A 375 22.76 2.47 23.87
N ALA A 376 23.16 1.21 23.71
CA ALA A 376 24.57 0.81 23.78
C ALA A 376 25.42 1.46 22.68
N GLU A 377 24.91 1.51 21.45
CA GLU A 377 25.58 2.14 20.31
C GLU A 377 25.69 3.66 20.48
N ARG A 378 24.60 4.30 20.91
CA ARG A 378 24.57 5.75 21.17
C ARG A 378 25.55 6.14 22.28
N ARG A 379 25.60 5.37 23.36
CA ARG A 379 26.56 5.52 24.47
C ARG A 379 28.00 5.32 24.03
N THR A 380 28.27 4.30 23.22
CA THR A 380 29.59 4.01 22.65
C THR A 380 30.08 5.15 21.77
N MET A 381 29.25 5.67 20.86
CA MET A 381 29.60 6.85 20.05
C MET A 381 29.82 8.11 20.92
N THR A 382 29.06 8.26 22.00
CA THR A 382 29.21 9.38 22.95
C THR A 382 30.54 9.29 23.71
N ALA A 383 30.91 8.10 24.18
CA ALA A 383 32.21 7.86 24.79
C ALA A 383 33.36 8.02 23.79
N GLY A 384 33.19 7.52 22.57
CA GLY A 384 34.13 7.71 21.47
C GLY A 384 34.34 9.19 21.13
N TRP A 385 33.30 10.01 21.20
CA TRP A 385 33.40 11.46 21.01
C TRP A 385 34.21 12.15 22.11
N LEU A 386 33.98 11.80 23.37
CA LEU A 386 34.73 12.38 24.48
C LEU A 386 36.20 11.92 24.46
N LEU A 387 36.44 10.62 24.27
CA LEU A 387 37.78 10.06 24.15
C LEU A 387 38.52 10.65 22.94
N GLY A 388 37.85 10.75 21.79
CA GLY A 388 38.40 11.33 20.57
C GLY A 388 38.87 12.77 20.75
N GLN A 389 38.22 13.56 21.61
CA GLN A 389 38.71 14.90 21.96
C GLN A 389 39.92 14.88 22.88
N ILE A 390 40.00 13.93 23.81
CA ILE A 390 41.18 13.72 24.68
C ILE A 390 42.39 13.33 23.84
N ILE A 391 42.23 12.40 22.90
CA ILE A 391 43.33 11.86 22.08
C ILE A 391 43.56 12.63 20.77
N GLY A 392 42.87 13.75 20.56
CA GLY A 392 43.05 14.62 19.38
C GLY A 392 42.45 14.12 18.06
N ARG A 393 41.65 13.05 18.08
CA ARG A 393 41.01 12.45 16.90
C ARG A 393 39.66 13.08 16.51
N ILE A 394 39.21 14.12 17.21
CA ILE A 394 37.99 14.89 16.85
C ILE A 394 38.37 16.35 16.61
N GLN A 395 38.03 16.84 15.42
CA GLN A 395 38.24 18.22 15.03
C GLN A 395 36.89 18.92 14.87
N ILE A 396 36.69 19.99 15.66
CA ILE A 396 35.53 20.88 15.55
C ILE A 396 36.01 22.14 14.81
N PRO A 397 35.31 22.61 13.77
CA PRO A 397 35.71 23.79 13.01
C PRO A 397 35.71 25.04 13.89
N GLU A 398 36.59 25.99 13.59
CA GLU A 398 36.55 27.33 14.20
C GLU A 398 35.51 28.23 13.53
N SER A 399 35.10 29.30 14.22
CA SER A 399 34.22 30.33 13.64
C SER A 399 34.86 30.87 12.35
N PRO A 400 34.15 30.94 11.21
CA PRO A 400 32.68 31.01 11.07
C PRO A 400 31.91 29.68 10.94
N TYR A 401 32.52 28.53 11.29
CA TYR A 401 31.87 27.20 11.30
C TYR A 401 31.35 26.71 9.93
N ILE A 402 32.11 27.01 8.87
CA ILE A 402 31.78 26.61 7.49
C ILE A 402 32.32 25.20 7.18
N GLU A 403 33.46 24.84 7.77
CA GLU A 403 34.08 23.53 7.62
C GLU A 403 33.31 22.43 8.38
N PRO A 404 33.36 21.16 7.93
CA PRO A 404 32.75 20.04 8.65
C PRO A 404 33.49 19.73 9.96
N VAL A 405 32.77 19.14 10.92
CA VAL A 405 33.40 18.36 12.00
C VAL A 405 34.08 17.14 11.38
N ARG A 406 35.27 16.78 11.85
CA ARG A 406 36.03 15.63 11.32
C ARG A 406 36.45 14.67 12.43
N VAL A 407 36.58 13.40 12.08
CA VAL A 407 37.15 12.33 12.91
C VAL A 407 38.35 11.71 12.20
N TYR A 408 39.42 11.44 12.94
CA TYR A 408 40.61 10.81 12.39
C TYR A 408 40.48 9.28 12.39
N ASP A 409 40.55 8.69 11.20
CA ASP A 409 40.62 7.25 10.99
C ASP A 409 42.08 6.79 11.08
N GLY A 410 42.44 6.17 12.20
CA GLY A 410 43.81 5.74 12.47
C GLY A 410 44.28 4.59 11.57
N ASP A 411 43.36 3.76 11.07
CA ASP A 411 43.71 2.61 10.21
C ASP A 411 44.02 3.06 8.78
N ALA A 412 43.31 4.09 8.32
CA ALA A 412 43.48 4.66 6.99
C ALA A 412 44.30 5.97 6.98
N GLU A 413 44.82 6.37 8.14
CA GLU A 413 45.61 7.59 8.39
C GLU A 413 44.99 8.87 7.79
N GLN A 414 43.66 9.01 7.83
CA GLN A 414 42.96 10.10 7.16
C GLN A 414 41.88 10.75 8.02
N TRP A 415 41.64 12.05 7.78
CA TRP A 415 40.50 12.76 8.35
C TRP A 415 39.23 12.51 7.54
N LEU A 416 38.18 12.07 8.23
CA LEU A 416 36.86 11.84 7.67
C LEU A 416 35.88 12.90 8.15
N SER A 417 35.13 13.48 7.22
CA SER A 417 34.12 14.49 7.52
C SER A 417 32.79 13.86 7.92
N PHE A 418 32.21 14.32 9.03
CA PHE A 418 30.79 14.14 9.28
C PHE A 418 29.95 14.94 8.27
N PRO A 419 28.65 14.63 8.10
CA PRO A 419 27.77 15.37 7.22
C PRO A 419 27.85 16.88 7.48
N SER A 420 28.11 17.63 6.41
CA SER A 420 28.07 19.09 6.42
C SER A 420 27.28 19.56 5.20
N PRO A 421 26.32 20.48 5.39
CA PRO A 421 25.92 21.07 6.68
C PRO A 421 25.15 20.11 7.58
N LEU A 422 25.07 20.44 8.87
CA LEU A 422 24.28 19.71 9.87
C LEU A 422 22.78 20.03 9.76
N LEU A 423 21.93 19.10 10.22
CA LEU A 423 20.47 19.31 10.34
C LEU A 423 20.15 20.42 11.34
N THR A 424 20.79 20.40 12.50
CA THR A 424 20.83 21.52 13.45
C THR A 424 22.15 22.28 13.24
N PRO A 425 22.17 23.42 12.55
CA PRO A 425 23.40 24.16 12.26
C PRO A 425 23.93 24.91 13.49
N PRO A 426 25.24 25.25 13.53
CA PRO A 426 25.84 25.99 14.65
C PRO A 426 25.18 27.33 14.98
N SER A 427 24.56 27.99 13.99
CA SER A 427 23.78 29.22 14.19
C SER A 427 22.57 29.05 15.12
N ASN A 428 22.14 27.81 15.34
CA ASN A 428 21.00 27.46 16.19
C ASN A 428 21.43 26.81 17.51
N PHE A 429 22.73 26.69 17.76
CA PHE A 429 23.22 26.19 19.03
C PHE A 429 22.86 27.18 20.12
N THR A 430 22.35 26.64 21.23
CA THR A 430 22.05 27.43 22.43
C THR A 430 23.15 27.26 23.48
N ALA A 431 24.00 26.26 23.31
CA ALA A 431 25.20 26.05 24.10
C ALA A 431 26.39 25.58 23.23
N SER A 432 27.62 25.87 23.67
CA SER A 432 28.84 25.51 22.94
C SER A 432 29.08 24.00 22.82
N TYR A 433 28.41 23.19 23.64
CA TYR A 433 28.48 21.72 23.63
C TYR A 433 27.34 21.05 22.84
N ASP A 434 26.54 21.82 22.08
CA ASP A 434 25.53 21.28 21.15
C ASP A 434 26.14 20.58 19.91
N TRP A 435 27.48 20.57 19.77
CA TRP A 435 28.17 19.87 18.68
C TRP A 435 27.94 18.35 18.67
N LEU A 436 28.13 17.67 19.79
CA LEU A 436 27.92 16.22 19.89
C LEU A 436 26.51 15.80 19.42
N PRO A 437 25.42 16.35 20.02
CA PRO A 437 24.07 15.97 19.61
C PRO A 437 23.78 16.33 18.14
N ALA A 438 24.28 17.45 17.63
CA ALA A 438 24.09 17.81 16.23
C ALA A 438 24.84 16.87 15.27
N VAL A 439 26.05 16.43 15.64
CA VAL A 439 26.82 15.43 14.88
C VAL A 439 26.10 14.08 14.90
N LEU A 440 25.61 13.62 16.05
CA LEU A 440 24.85 12.36 16.11
C LEU A 440 23.52 12.45 15.36
N GLU A 441 22.81 13.59 15.41
CA GLU A 441 21.61 13.85 14.57
C GLU A 441 21.94 13.73 13.07
N GLY A 442 23.15 14.14 12.68
CA GLY A 442 23.67 14.02 11.31
C GLY A 442 23.70 12.59 10.78
N VAL A 443 23.62 11.55 11.62
CA VAL A 443 23.58 10.15 11.16
C VAL A 443 22.38 9.90 10.22
N LEU A 444 21.29 10.66 10.39
CA LEU A 444 20.12 10.59 9.52
C LEU A 444 20.44 11.01 8.08
N LEU A 445 21.26 12.06 7.92
CA LEU A 445 21.77 12.48 6.62
C LEU A 445 22.72 11.43 6.05
N ALA A 446 23.60 10.88 6.89
CA ALA A 446 24.52 9.84 6.46
C ALA A 446 23.79 8.58 5.98
N ILE A 447 22.70 8.17 6.63
CA ILE A 447 21.86 7.05 6.19
C ILE A 447 21.17 7.37 4.86
N ALA A 448 20.59 8.57 4.71
CA ALA A 448 19.98 8.97 3.44
C ALA A 448 21.00 8.94 2.28
N GLN A 449 22.23 9.38 2.54
CA GLN A 449 23.34 9.40 1.58
C GLN A 449 24.13 8.08 1.51
N SER A 450 23.70 7.04 2.22
CA SER A 450 24.46 5.79 2.35
C SER A 450 24.61 5.03 1.02
N GLN A 451 23.84 5.37 0.01
CA GLN A 451 23.93 4.75 -1.31
C GLN A 451 24.66 5.61 -2.34
N ASP A 452 25.12 6.81 -1.96
CA ASP A 452 25.94 7.62 -2.84
C ASP A 452 27.31 6.94 -3.04
N PRO A 453 27.84 6.87 -4.27
CA PRO A 453 29.13 6.25 -4.51
C PRO A 453 30.28 7.00 -3.82
N PRO A 454 31.23 6.30 -3.15
CA PRO A 454 31.22 4.88 -2.81
C PRO A 454 30.17 4.51 -1.76
N VAL A 455 29.42 3.43 -2.02
CA VAL A 455 28.32 2.96 -1.16
C VAL A 455 28.79 2.73 0.30
N MET A 456 27.96 3.18 1.24
CA MET A 456 28.15 3.23 2.70
C MET A 456 29.24 4.18 3.20
N ARG A 457 29.90 4.96 2.32
CA ARG A 457 30.98 5.88 2.73
C ARG A 457 30.52 6.93 3.75
N SER A 458 29.31 7.46 3.60
CA SER A 458 28.75 8.48 4.51
C SER A 458 28.65 7.99 5.96
N LEU A 459 28.56 6.68 6.20
CA LEU A 459 28.47 6.07 7.52
C LEU A 459 29.85 5.82 8.18
N ARG A 460 30.93 5.82 7.40
CA ARG A 460 32.29 5.53 7.90
C ARG A 460 32.73 6.45 9.06
N PRO A 461 32.49 7.78 9.06
CA PRO A 461 32.83 8.64 10.20
C PRO A 461 32.20 8.16 11.51
N TYR A 462 30.96 7.65 11.47
CA TYR A 462 30.26 7.15 12.67
C TYR A 462 30.80 5.79 13.13
N GLN A 463 31.22 4.94 12.20
CA GLN A 463 31.91 3.68 12.53
C GLN A 463 33.26 3.95 13.22
N VAL A 464 34.04 4.91 12.70
CA VAL A 464 35.29 5.33 13.34
C VAL A 464 35.03 5.93 14.71
N LEU A 465 34.03 6.82 14.84
CA LEU A 465 33.63 7.41 16.12
C LEU A 465 33.28 6.33 17.17
N ARG A 466 32.47 5.34 16.80
CA ARG A 466 32.14 4.19 17.65
C ARG A 466 33.42 3.43 18.04
N GLY A 467 34.27 3.12 17.05
CA GLY A 467 35.51 2.38 17.20
C GLY A 467 36.56 3.01 18.12
N LEU A 468 36.50 4.34 18.32
CA LEU A 468 37.37 5.02 19.29
C LEU A 468 37.15 4.50 20.72
N TYR A 469 35.92 4.15 21.08
CA TYR A 469 35.62 3.55 22.39
C TYR A 469 35.56 2.03 22.32
N ASP A 470 34.82 1.51 21.33
CA ASP A 470 34.63 0.08 21.13
C ASP A 470 34.57 -0.27 19.63
N ALA A 471 35.60 -1.00 19.17
CA ALA A 471 35.72 -1.46 17.79
C ALA A 471 35.12 -2.87 17.56
N ASN A 472 34.52 -3.50 18.58
CA ASN A 472 33.96 -4.84 18.43
C ASN A 472 32.79 -4.86 17.44
N SER A 473 32.84 -5.72 16.43
CA SER A 473 31.85 -5.72 15.33
C SER A 473 30.46 -6.23 15.71
N GLN A 474 30.33 -6.88 16.87
CA GLN A 474 29.08 -7.49 17.35
C GLN A 474 28.58 -6.70 18.57
N ASP A 475 28.31 -7.40 19.67
CA ASP A 475 27.94 -6.81 20.94
C ASP A 475 29.08 -5.95 21.54
N PRO A 476 28.74 -5.01 22.45
CA PRO A 476 29.75 -4.28 23.20
C PRO A 476 30.79 -5.22 23.82
N ALA A 477 32.06 -4.84 23.77
CA ALA A 477 33.15 -5.62 24.31
C ALA A 477 32.93 -5.92 25.81
N GLY A 478 33.17 -7.18 26.19
CA GLY A 478 33.02 -7.66 27.56
C GLY A 478 33.85 -8.93 27.80
N GLY A 479 33.98 -9.30 29.07
CA GLY A 479 34.78 -10.47 29.48
C GLY A 479 36.26 -10.29 29.15
N ILE A 480 36.82 -11.24 28.38
CA ILE A 480 38.24 -11.24 27.97
C ILE A 480 38.55 -10.25 26.84
N VAL A 481 37.52 -9.75 26.13
CA VAL A 481 37.71 -8.80 25.03
C VAL A 481 37.75 -7.40 25.62
N GLN A 482 38.90 -6.74 25.45
CA GLN A 482 39.10 -5.39 25.96
C GLN A 482 38.54 -4.34 25.00
N LEU A 483 37.95 -3.27 25.56
CA LEU A 483 37.56 -2.09 24.80
C LEU A 483 38.75 -1.49 24.05
N SER A 484 38.58 -1.20 22.76
CA SER A 484 39.60 -0.55 21.93
C SER A 484 40.08 0.78 22.52
N GLY A 485 39.17 1.51 23.18
CA GLY A 485 39.48 2.76 23.86
C GLY A 485 40.54 2.64 24.95
N VAL A 486 40.72 1.47 25.58
CA VAL A 486 41.78 1.30 26.61
C VAL A 486 43.16 1.32 25.99
N GLY A 487 43.35 0.67 24.85
CA GLY A 487 44.61 0.71 24.11
C GLY A 487 44.94 2.13 23.66
N LEU A 488 43.97 2.78 22.99
CA LEU A 488 44.13 4.16 22.50
C LEU A 488 44.45 5.15 23.63
N LEU A 489 43.76 5.04 24.77
CA LEU A 489 43.99 5.90 25.93
C LEU A 489 45.33 5.62 26.60
N ARG A 490 45.74 4.35 26.71
CA ARG A 490 47.06 3.96 27.24
C ARG A 490 48.18 4.53 26.38
N ASP A 491 48.10 4.35 25.08
CA ASP A 491 49.12 4.85 24.15
C ASP A 491 49.22 6.36 24.23
N PHE A 492 48.08 7.06 24.29
CA PHE A 492 48.05 8.51 24.48
C PHE A 492 48.67 8.95 25.82
N ILE A 493 48.29 8.32 26.93
CA ILE A 493 48.81 8.70 28.25
C ILE A 493 50.33 8.48 28.31
N LEU A 494 50.85 7.37 27.78
CA LEU A 494 52.28 7.07 27.82
C LEU A 494 53.08 7.95 26.84
N ASN A 495 52.64 8.03 25.59
CA ASN A 495 53.45 8.53 24.49
C ASN A 495 53.00 9.92 23.97
N GLY A 496 51.83 10.41 24.38
CA GLY A 496 51.23 11.62 23.82
C GLY A 496 50.59 11.37 22.46
N TRP A 497 50.71 12.34 21.55
CA TRP A 497 50.04 12.32 20.25
C TRP A 497 50.75 11.42 19.26
N SER A 498 50.00 10.65 18.48
CA SER A 498 50.56 9.76 17.44
C SER A 498 51.16 10.54 16.26
N THR A 499 50.60 11.72 15.93
CA THR A 499 51.04 12.56 14.82
C THR A 499 50.89 14.05 15.15
N PRO A 500 51.68 14.95 14.55
CA PRO A 500 51.62 16.39 14.83
C PRO A 500 50.27 17.05 14.55
N ASP A 501 49.48 16.50 13.62
CA ASP A 501 48.17 17.04 13.22
C ASP A 501 47.00 16.46 14.05
N VAL A 502 47.26 15.54 14.98
CA VAL A 502 46.25 14.87 15.83
C VAL A 502 46.49 15.27 17.28
N VAL A 503 46.12 16.50 17.62
CA VAL A 503 46.34 17.10 18.95
C VAL A 503 45.02 17.34 19.65
N SER A 504 44.96 17.13 20.97
CA SER A 504 43.75 17.43 21.74
C SER A 504 43.35 18.89 21.62
N ARG A 505 42.03 19.11 21.55
CA ARG A 505 41.38 20.42 21.64
C ARG A 505 41.40 20.98 23.07
N ILE A 506 41.69 20.16 24.06
CA ILE A 506 41.60 20.51 25.48
C ILE A 506 42.95 21.09 25.89
N LYS A 507 43.01 22.42 26.05
CA LYS A 507 44.25 23.17 26.31
C LYS A 507 45.08 22.59 27.47
N ALA A 508 44.42 22.18 28.56
CA ALA A 508 45.11 21.58 29.71
C ALA A 508 45.80 20.25 29.38
N ILE A 509 45.20 19.45 28.49
CA ILE A 509 45.79 18.18 28.03
C ILE A 509 46.91 18.46 27.02
N THR A 510 46.76 19.43 26.13
CA THR A 510 47.82 19.86 25.20
C THR A 510 49.06 20.37 25.93
N ALA A 511 48.87 21.03 27.08
CA ALA A 511 49.95 21.55 27.91
C ALA A 511 50.60 20.50 28.84
N ALA A 512 50.06 19.28 28.91
CA ALA A 512 50.54 18.24 29.82
C ALA A 512 51.78 17.51 29.25
N GLU A 513 52.91 17.63 29.95
CA GLU A 513 54.20 17.09 29.48
C GLU A 513 54.42 15.62 29.91
N THR A 514 53.97 15.24 31.11
CA THR A 514 54.19 13.89 31.64
C THR A 514 52.96 12.98 31.48
N PRO A 515 53.14 11.64 31.51
CA PRO A 515 52.01 10.71 31.54
C PRO A 515 51.03 10.96 32.69
N THR A 516 51.54 11.31 33.86
CA THR A 516 50.73 11.64 35.04
C THR A 516 49.89 12.89 34.80
N ASP A 517 50.49 13.94 34.25
CA ASP A 517 49.80 15.19 33.95
C ASP A 517 48.71 14.98 32.89
N ARG A 518 48.99 14.18 31.86
CA ARG A 518 47.99 13.83 30.82
C ARG A 518 46.80 13.10 31.43
N ALA A 519 47.04 12.12 32.30
CA ALA A 519 45.97 11.39 32.98
C ALA A 519 45.14 12.30 33.91
N MET A 520 45.80 13.18 34.67
CA MET A 520 45.11 14.13 35.56
C MET A 520 44.27 15.15 34.79
N ALA A 521 44.84 15.75 33.74
CA ALA A 521 44.13 16.72 32.91
C ALA A 521 42.93 16.09 32.18
N ALA A 522 43.05 14.84 31.72
CA ALA A 522 41.94 14.11 31.14
C ALA A 522 40.83 13.82 32.17
N GLU A 523 41.20 13.37 33.37
CA GLU A 523 40.24 13.10 34.45
C GLU A 523 39.49 14.37 34.89
N GLU A 524 40.19 15.48 35.07
CA GLU A 524 39.60 16.77 35.46
C GLU A 524 38.62 17.30 34.41
N TRP A 525 39.00 17.22 33.12
CA TRP A 525 38.11 17.60 32.04
C TRP A 525 36.86 16.72 31.98
N LEU A 526 37.01 15.39 32.10
CA LEU A 526 35.88 14.46 32.13
C LEU A 526 34.97 14.70 33.34
N ALA A 527 35.53 15.03 34.51
CA ALA A 527 34.75 15.38 35.69
C ALA A 527 33.90 16.63 35.43
N THR A 528 34.47 17.66 34.79
CA THR A 528 33.73 18.87 34.39
C THR A 528 32.60 18.56 33.42
N VAL A 529 32.85 17.70 32.42
CA VAL A 529 31.82 17.25 31.46
C VAL A 529 30.69 16.48 32.16
N ARG A 530 31.04 15.54 33.05
CA ARG A 530 30.08 14.77 33.85
C ARG A 530 29.20 15.69 34.68
N ASP A 531 29.80 16.61 35.42
CA ASP A 531 29.08 17.46 36.36
C ASP A 531 28.16 18.44 35.60
N THR A 532 28.60 18.92 34.42
CA THR A 532 27.73 19.68 33.50
C THR A 532 26.55 18.84 33.01
N ALA A 533 26.78 17.58 32.62
CA ALA A 533 25.70 16.70 32.17
C ALA A 533 24.70 16.38 33.29
N ALA A 534 25.16 16.28 34.54
CA ALA A 534 24.32 16.04 35.71
C ALA A 534 23.25 17.12 35.92
N GLU A 535 23.51 18.37 35.50
CA GLU A 535 22.54 19.49 35.60
C GLU A 535 21.28 19.30 34.74
N TYR A 536 21.34 18.41 33.75
CA TYR A 536 20.22 18.11 32.83
C TYR A 536 19.42 16.88 33.26
N LEU A 537 19.90 16.13 34.26
CA LEU A 537 19.28 14.88 34.71
C LEU A 537 18.12 15.15 35.70
N PRO A 538 17.15 14.22 35.81
CA PRO A 538 16.09 14.32 36.80
C PRO A 538 16.64 14.37 38.24
N PRO A 539 15.96 15.08 39.16
CA PRO A 539 16.33 15.13 40.56
C PRO A 539 16.31 13.72 41.18
N GLY A 540 17.31 13.39 42.00
CA GLY A 540 17.46 12.06 42.61
C GLY A 540 18.42 11.12 41.89
N THR A 541 18.97 11.54 40.73
CA THR A 541 20.09 10.84 40.09
C THR A 541 21.39 11.14 40.86
N SER A 542 22.29 10.16 41.05
CA SER A 542 23.56 10.35 41.77
C SER A 542 24.33 11.55 41.22
N ARG A 543 24.84 12.42 42.11
CA ARG A 543 25.48 13.73 41.82
C ARG A 543 24.61 14.82 41.17
N ALA A 544 23.34 14.56 40.84
CA ALA A 544 22.35 15.60 40.51
C ALA A 544 21.69 16.15 41.81
N VAL A 545 22.52 16.75 42.67
CA VAL A 545 22.11 17.21 44.02
C VAL A 545 21.09 18.36 43.95
N ASN A 546 21.22 19.23 42.94
CA ASN A 546 20.26 20.28 42.64
C ASN A 546 19.69 20.07 41.23
N ALA A 547 18.38 20.22 41.08
CA ALA A 547 17.74 20.18 39.77
C ALA A 547 18.24 21.36 38.94
N GLY A 548 19.19 21.11 38.02
CA GLY A 548 19.71 22.17 37.17
C GLY A 548 18.61 22.85 36.36
N ALA A 549 18.90 24.04 35.84
CA ALA A 549 17.90 24.86 35.17
C ALA A 549 17.20 24.08 34.05
N PHE A 550 17.85 23.12 33.39
CA PHE A 550 17.25 22.27 32.37
C PHE A 550 17.09 20.82 32.80
N ALA A 551 16.83 20.52 34.08
CA ALA A 551 16.42 19.19 34.54
C ALA A 551 14.92 18.94 34.28
N ARG A 552 14.06 19.94 34.53
CA ARG A 552 12.61 19.91 34.23
C ARG A 552 12.18 21.06 33.31
N ILE A 553 11.51 20.75 32.21
CA ILE A 553 10.93 21.73 31.29
C ILE A 553 9.44 21.90 31.60
N ALA A 554 9.09 22.97 32.33
CA ALA A 554 7.71 23.21 32.75
C ALA A 554 6.96 24.20 31.84
N THR A 555 7.66 24.94 30.96
CA THR A 555 7.06 26.00 30.14
C THR A 555 7.58 25.97 28.71
N ARG A 556 6.78 26.47 27.75
CA ARG A 556 7.17 26.57 26.33
C ARG A 556 8.36 27.50 26.09
N SER A 557 8.44 28.63 26.82
CA SER A 557 9.56 29.58 26.73
C SER A 557 10.89 28.96 27.16
N LYS A 558 10.85 28.07 28.16
CA LYS A 558 12.01 27.29 28.58
C LYS A 558 12.34 26.19 27.58
N ALA A 559 11.33 25.52 27.04
CA ALA A 559 11.48 24.52 25.99
C ALA A 559 12.18 25.08 24.75
N SER A 560 11.81 26.28 24.31
CA SER A 560 12.41 26.94 23.13
C SER A 560 13.87 27.38 23.31
N LYS A 561 14.36 27.43 24.56
CA LYS A 561 15.75 27.78 24.89
C LYS A 561 16.56 26.58 25.40
N THR A 562 15.98 25.38 25.37
CA THR A 562 16.64 24.19 25.90
C THR A 562 17.67 23.69 24.88
N PRO A 563 18.94 23.52 25.28
CA PRO A 563 19.96 22.93 24.41
C PRO A 563 19.61 21.52 23.97
N ILE A 564 19.91 21.20 22.72
CA ILE A 564 19.74 19.83 22.19
C ILE A 564 20.63 18.84 22.95
N PHE A 565 21.72 19.31 23.56
CA PHE A 565 22.54 18.55 24.50
C PHE A 565 21.75 17.86 25.60
N ARG A 566 20.63 18.44 26.06
CA ARG A 566 19.76 17.81 27.06
C ARG A 566 19.36 16.39 26.65
N ASP A 567 19.11 16.15 25.37
CA ASP A 567 18.66 14.86 24.86
C ASP A 567 19.72 13.77 25.07
N LEU A 568 21.00 14.12 25.07
CA LEU A 568 22.11 13.17 25.25
C LEU A 568 22.79 13.26 26.61
N ALA A 569 22.37 14.17 27.49
CA ALA A 569 22.99 14.34 28.80
C ALA A 569 23.09 13.04 29.63
N PRO A 570 22.10 12.12 29.63
CA PRO A 570 22.26 10.82 30.28
C PRO A 570 23.41 9.97 29.72
N ASP A 571 23.59 9.97 28.40
CA ASP A 571 24.63 9.19 27.73
C ASP A 571 26.01 9.85 27.93
N VAL A 572 26.07 11.19 27.96
CA VAL A 572 27.29 11.96 28.27
C VAL A 572 27.73 11.74 29.72
N PHE A 573 26.80 11.76 30.67
CA PHE A 573 27.09 11.48 32.07
C PHE A 573 27.66 10.07 32.26
N TRP A 574 27.00 9.07 31.65
CA TRP A 574 27.49 7.69 31.64
C TRP A 574 28.88 7.58 31.02
N ALA A 575 29.08 8.16 29.83
CA ALA A 575 30.34 8.08 29.10
C ALA A 575 31.50 8.72 29.88
N ALA A 576 31.26 9.88 30.50
CA ALA A 576 32.26 10.55 31.31
C ALA A 576 32.67 9.72 32.55
N GLU A 577 31.71 9.12 33.26
CA GLU A 577 32.01 8.22 34.39
C GLU A 577 32.81 6.99 33.95
N MET A 578 32.45 6.36 32.83
CA MET A 578 33.19 5.21 32.30
C MET A 578 34.60 5.58 31.89
N LEU A 579 34.79 6.69 31.19
CA LEU A 579 36.11 7.15 30.78
C LEU A 579 36.97 7.56 31.98
N ILE A 580 36.41 8.15 33.05
CA ILE A 580 37.14 8.43 34.30
C ILE A 580 37.66 7.13 34.91
N LYS A 581 36.83 6.07 34.97
CA LYS A 581 37.27 4.76 35.45
C LYS A 581 38.42 4.21 34.60
N LEU A 582 38.31 4.31 33.28
CA LEU A 582 39.36 3.86 32.35
C LEU A 582 40.67 4.67 32.51
N VAL A 583 40.61 6.01 32.61
CA VAL A 583 41.78 6.87 32.85
C VAL A 583 42.49 6.46 34.14
N ARG A 584 41.74 6.26 35.23
CA ARG A 584 42.30 5.85 36.52
C ARG A 584 42.94 4.46 36.46
N GLN A 585 42.30 3.51 35.77
CA GLN A 585 42.83 2.16 35.59
C GLN A 585 44.13 2.19 34.76
N VAL A 586 44.15 2.95 33.66
CA VAL A 586 45.33 3.10 32.82
C VAL A 586 46.47 3.77 33.58
N LYS A 587 46.20 4.85 34.33
CA LYS A 587 47.19 5.49 35.20
C LYS A 587 47.74 4.51 36.24
N ALA A 588 46.88 3.78 36.94
CA ALA A 588 47.29 2.83 37.96
C ALA A 588 48.18 1.71 37.40
N THR A 589 47.84 1.16 36.24
CA THR A 589 48.54 0.02 35.65
C THR A 589 49.77 0.41 34.84
N ALA A 590 49.65 1.42 33.99
CA ALA A 590 50.68 1.79 33.03
C ALA A 590 51.66 2.85 33.54
N VAL A 591 51.25 3.70 34.50
CA VAL A 591 52.09 4.77 35.05
C VAL A 591 52.59 4.43 36.46
N ASP A 592 51.69 4.01 37.35
CA ASP A 592 52.03 3.72 38.75
C ASP A 592 52.57 2.28 38.97
N GLY A 593 52.54 1.41 37.95
CA GLY A 593 53.03 0.03 38.02
C GLY A 593 52.22 -0.90 38.94
N LYS A 594 50.95 -0.57 39.24
CA LYS A 594 50.07 -1.41 40.07
C LYS A 594 49.57 -2.60 39.26
N SER A 595 49.44 -3.76 39.91
CA SER A 595 48.83 -4.94 39.29
C SER A 595 47.43 -4.60 38.76
N PRO A 596 47.05 -5.11 37.57
CA PRO A 596 45.73 -4.83 37.01
C PRO A 596 44.65 -5.31 37.98
N THR A 597 43.84 -4.38 38.49
CA THR A 597 42.54 -4.73 39.05
C THR A 597 41.67 -5.33 37.95
N ALA A 598 40.78 -6.26 38.31
CA ALA A 598 39.89 -6.96 37.37
C ALA A 598 39.32 -6.03 36.29
N ALA A 599 39.23 -6.52 35.06
CA ALA A 599 38.72 -5.77 33.91
C ALA A 599 37.41 -5.08 34.28
N VAL A 600 37.21 -3.83 33.84
CA VAL A 600 35.94 -3.12 34.03
C VAL A 600 34.86 -3.87 33.26
N THR A 601 34.16 -4.78 33.94
CA THR A 601 33.05 -5.54 33.39
C THR A 601 31.77 -4.71 33.46
N PHE A 602 30.91 -4.84 32.45
CA PHE A 602 29.67 -4.08 32.27
C PHE A 602 28.55 -4.41 33.26
N ASP A 603 28.78 -5.33 34.20
CA ASP A 603 27.76 -5.82 35.12
C ASP A 603 28.36 -5.94 36.53
N GLU A 604 27.77 -5.23 37.51
CA GLU A 604 27.97 -5.51 38.95
C GLU A 604 27.07 -6.68 39.36
N GLY A 605 27.10 -7.76 38.59
CA GLY A 605 26.57 -9.06 38.98
C GLY A 605 27.52 -9.75 39.97
N GLU A 606 26.97 -10.62 40.80
CA GLU A 606 27.65 -11.41 41.84
C GLU A 606 29.03 -11.94 41.36
N GLN A 607 30.09 -11.74 42.16
CA GLN A 607 31.44 -12.22 41.83
C GLN A 607 31.45 -13.75 41.72
N VAL A 608 31.32 -14.27 40.50
CA VAL A 608 31.54 -15.68 40.20
C VAL A 608 33.03 -15.88 39.96
N VAL A 609 33.69 -16.62 40.86
CA VAL A 609 35.08 -17.05 40.69
C VAL A 609 35.12 -18.15 39.63
N ILE A 610 35.61 -17.83 38.44
CA ILE A 610 35.82 -18.79 37.35
C ILE A 610 37.08 -19.62 37.69
N PRO A 611 37.02 -20.97 37.68
CA PRO A 611 38.19 -21.82 37.94
C PRO A 611 39.29 -21.64 36.89
N ASP A 612 40.54 -21.70 37.36
CA ASP A 612 41.73 -21.58 36.51
C ASP A 612 41.87 -22.84 35.62
N GLY A 613 41.64 -22.68 34.31
CA GLY A 613 41.56 -23.80 33.35
C GLY A 613 42.91 -24.32 32.84
N GLY A 614 44.03 -23.68 33.17
CA GLY A 614 45.30 -23.94 32.50
C GLY A 614 45.30 -23.48 31.03
N THR A 615 46.46 -23.51 30.39
CA THR A 615 46.62 -23.17 28.97
C THR A 615 46.06 -24.30 28.10
N PHE A 616 45.01 -24.01 27.32
CA PHE A 616 44.48 -24.87 26.25
C PHE A 616 44.98 -24.41 24.88
#